data_AF-A0AAP0X6E7-F1
#
_entry.id   AF-A0AAP0X6E7-F1
#
_cell.length_a   1.000
_cell.length_b   1.000
_cell.length_c   1.000
_cell.angle_alpha   90.00
_cell.angle_beta   90.00
_cell.angle_gamma   90.00
#
_symmetry.space_group_name_H-M   'P 1'
#
loop_
_entity.id
_entity.type
_entity.pdbx_description
1 polymer ?
#
loop_
_entity_poly.entity_id
_entity_poly.type
_entity_poly.pdbx_seq_one_letter_code
_entity_poly.pdbx_strand_id
1 'polypeptide(L)'
;MVDVYTRAIFEKFQVELWESMKCGGIVKVDDERQTIYEVQRHLLDDGRSRQKQNTEKELPDRLRVIVEDKKSDIVSCSCKNFEWEGIPCRHMLHYLIFRKQYTKLPSKYILNR
;
A
#
# COMPACT_ATOMS: atom_id res chain seq x y z
N MET A 1 -24.85 -3.34 -16.32
CA MET A 1 -23.75 -2.71 -15.57
C MET A 1 -23.74 -3.40 -14.22
N VAL A 2 -22.81 -4.32 -13.99
CA VAL A 2 -22.75 -5.03 -12.71
C VAL A 2 -22.06 -4.09 -11.74
N ASP A 3 -22.68 -3.75 -10.62
CA ASP A 3 -21.99 -3.03 -9.54
C ASP A 3 -20.98 -3.99 -8.90
N VAL A 4 -19.78 -4.02 -9.48
CA VAL A 4 -18.73 -5.01 -9.20
C VAL A 4 -18.05 -4.77 -7.84
N TYR A 5 -18.15 -3.54 -7.33
CA TYR A 5 -17.51 -3.16 -6.09
C TYR A 5 -18.43 -3.47 -4.89
N THR A 6 -18.40 -4.73 -4.46
CA THR A 6 -19.21 -5.19 -3.33
C THR A 6 -18.84 -4.48 -2.03
N ARG A 7 -19.79 -4.40 -1.09
CA ARG A 7 -19.56 -3.82 0.26
C ARG A 7 -18.33 -4.42 0.95
N ALA A 8 -18.11 -5.73 0.79
CA ALA A 8 -16.96 -6.41 1.38
C ALA A 8 -15.61 -5.93 0.81
N ILE A 9 -15.54 -5.64 -0.49
CA ILE A 9 -14.32 -5.09 -1.12
C ILE A 9 -14.09 -3.65 -0.62
N PHE A 10 -15.16 -2.87 -0.47
CA PHE A 10 -15.08 -1.52 0.09
C PHE A 10 -14.58 -1.52 1.54
N GLU A 11 -15.13 -2.38 2.40
CA GLU A 11 -14.69 -2.51 3.79
C GLU A 11 -13.21 -2.90 3.86
N LYS A 12 -12.76 -3.86 3.05
CA LYS A 12 -11.33 -4.22 2.95
C LYS A 12 -10.47 -3.04 2.51
N PHE A 13 -10.91 -2.28 1.51
CA PHE A 13 -10.20 -1.10 1.03
C PHE A 13 -10.11 -0.02 2.10
N GLN A 14 -11.18 0.23 2.86
CA GLN A 14 -11.19 1.19 3.96
C GLN A 14 -10.17 0.81 5.05
N VAL A 15 -10.03 -0.48 5.36
CA VAL A 15 -9.00 -0.97 6.29
C VAL A 15 -7.60 -0.70 5.74
N GLU A 16 -7.30 -1.09 4.50
CA GLU A 16 -6.00 -0.81 3.88
C GLU A 16 -5.69 0.69 3.81
N LEU A 17 -6.70 1.51 3.54
CA LEU A 17 -6.58 2.97 3.51
C LEU A 17 -6.24 3.54 4.90
N TRP A 18 -6.94 3.10 5.94
CA TRP A 18 -6.63 3.49 7.31
C TRP A 18 -5.22 3.06 7.72
N GLU A 19 -4.84 1.82 7.40
CA GLU A 19 -3.51 1.29 7.71
C GLU A 19 -2.40 1.99 6.92
N SER A 20 -2.69 2.57 5.76
CA SER A 20 -1.73 3.36 4.98
C SER A 20 -1.27 4.64 5.69
N MET A 21 -2.11 5.20 6.57
CA MET A 21 -1.76 6.39 7.37
C MET A 21 -0.69 6.09 8.41
N LYS A 22 -0.54 4.82 8.77
CA LYS A 22 0.50 4.34 9.69
C LYS A 22 1.78 3.97 8.94
N CYS A 23 1.83 4.12 7.62
CA CYS A 23 3.04 3.92 6.84
C CYS A 23 3.86 5.19 6.76
N GLY A 24 5.16 5.01 6.54
CA GLY A 24 6.03 6.05 6.03
C GLY A 24 7.15 5.44 5.22
N GLY A 25 7.81 6.28 4.45
CA GLY A 25 8.80 5.80 3.52
C GLY A 25 9.66 6.90 2.94
N ILE A 26 10.70 6.45 2.26
CA ILE A 26 11.73 7.29 1.65
C ILE A 26 11.93 6.89 0.20
N VAL A 27 12.23 7.89 -0.63
CA VAL A 27 12.65 7.63 -2.01
C VAL A 27 14.09 7.13 -1.99
N LYS A 28 14.35 5.97 -2.60
CA LYS A 28 15.70 5.43 -2.75
C LYS A 28 16.31 5.77 -4.10
N VAL A 29 15.51 5.66 -5.15
CA VAL A 29 15.93 5.92 -6.53
C VAL A 29 14.81 6.66 -7.23
N ASP A 30 15.16 7.70 -7.99
CA ASP A 30 14.21 8.44 -8.81
C ASP A 30 14.85 8.77 -10.16
N ASP A 31 14.74 7.82 -11.09
CA ASP A 31 15.27 7.95 -12.44
C ASP A 31 14.19 8.41 -13.42
N GLU A 32 14.55 8.74 -14.66
CA GLU A 32 13.58 9.10 -15.71
C GLU A 32 12.58 7.96 -16.03
N ARG A 33 12.98 6.71 -15.79
CA ARG A 33 12.16 5.53 -16.13
C ARG A 33 11.33 5.02 -14.96
N GLN A 34 11.87 5.06 -13.75
CA GLN A 34 11.25 4.44 -12.58
C GLN A 34 11.58 5.18 -11.30
N THR A 35 10.66 5.09 -10.33
CA THR A 35 10.90 5.53 -8.95
C THR A 35 10.83 4.32 -8.02
N ILE A 36 11.88 4.14 -7.23
CA ILE A 36 11.94 3.12 -6.18
C ILE A 36 11.75 3.81 -4.84
N TYR A 37 10.71 3.38 -4.12
CA TYR A 37 10.31 3.94 -2.85
C TYR A 37 10.25 2.84 -1.79
N GLU A 38 10.98 3.01 -0.70
CA GLU A 38 10.93 2.10 0.44
C GLU A 38 9.90 2.57 1.44
N VAL A 39 9.03 1.66 1.87
CA VAL A 39 7.93 1.95 2.77
C VAL A 39 7.84 0.89 3.85
N GLN A 40 7.61 1.34 5.08
CA GLN A 40 7.42 0.50 6.25
C GLN A 40 6.28 1.09 7.08
N ARG A 41 5.61 0.30 7.93
CA ARG A 41 4.71 0.90 8.91
C ARG A 41 5.54 1.49 10.05
N HIS A 42 5.18 2.71 10.43
CA HIS A 42 5.60 3.31 11.66
C HIS A 42 4.97 2.51 12.79
N LEU A 43 5.79 1.85 13.59
CA LEU A 43 5.40 1.53 14.95
C LEU A 43 5.27 2.88 15.66
N LEU A 44 4.06 3.44 15.68
CA LEU A 44 3.75 4.50 16.62
C LEU A 44 4.06 3.90 17.99
N ASP A 45 5.08 4.43 18.67
CA ASP A 45 5.44 4.00 20.01
C ASP A 45 4.31 4.44 20.95
N ASP A 46 3.28 3.61 21.05
CA ASP A 46 2.13 3.80 21.91
C ASP A 46 2.48 3.55 23.39
N GLY A 47 3.76 3.44 23.74
CA GLY A 47 4.25 3.12 25.07
C GLY A 47 3.84 1.73 25.55
N ARG A 48 3.12 0.94 24.73
CA ARG A 48 2.67 -0.44 25.03
C ARG A 48 3.44 -1.48 24.21
N SER A 49 4.35 -1.05 23.35
CA SER A 49 5.01 -1.90 22.35
C SER A 49 6.18 -2.76 22.84
N ARG A 50 6.38 -2.95 24.16
CA ARG A 50 7.37 -3.90 24.70
C ARG A 50 6.85 -5.34 24.92
N GLN A 51 5.59 -5.62 24.63
CA GLN A 51 5.05 -7.00 24.66
C GLN A 51 4.26 -7.33 23.38
N LYS A 52 4.96 -7.48 22.26
CA LYS A 52 4.47 -8.34 21.17
C LYS A 52 5.62 -9.23 20.70
N GLN A 53 6.10 -10.06 21.62
CA GLN A 53 6.92 -11.22 21.28
C GLN A 53 6.00 -12.33 20.75
N ASN A 54 6.41 -12.91 19.61
CA ASN A 54 6.25 -14.32 19.29
C ASN A 54 4.82 -14.85 19.16
N THR A 55 4.08 -14.37 18.17
CA THR A 55 3.17 -15.26 17.44
C THR A 55 3.67 -15.35 16.01
N GLU A 56 4.19 -16.52 15.63
CA GLU A 56 4.87 -16.84 14.36
C GLU A 56 4.03 -16.61 13.08
N LYS A 57 2.87 -15.97 13.19
CA LYS A 57 1.95 -15.64 12.09
C LYS A 57 1.88 -14.17 11.71
N GLU A 58 2.33 -13.24 12.53
CA GLU A 58 2.43 -11.83 12.14
C GLU A 58 3.87 -11.56 11.71
N LEU A 59 4.14 -11.68 10.40
CA LEU A 59 5.46 -11.36 9.84
C LEU A 59 5.91 -10.00 10.40
N PRO A 60 7.14 -9.87 10.94
CA PRO A 60 7.67 -8.59 11.38
C PRO A 60 7.46 -7.59 10.26
N ASP A 61 7.03 -6.37 10.57
CA ASP A 61 6.57 -5.38 9.60
C ASP A 61 7.68 -5.06 8.58
N ARG A 62 7.75 -5.91 7.54
CA ARG A 62 8.90 -6.00 6.64
C ARG A 62 8.88 -4.76 5.78
N LEU A 63 10.03 -4.11 5.68
CA LEU A 63 10.29 -3.09 4.68
C LEU A 63 9.80 -3.58 3.31
N ARG A 64 8.96 -2.78 2.69
CA ARG A 64 8.42 -3.04 1.36
C ARG A 64 9.01 -2.05 0.37
N VAL A 65 9.08 -2.50 -0.87
CA VAL A 65 9.58 -1.70 -1.97
C VAL A 65 8.41 -1.45 -2.91
N ILE A 66 8.25 -0.20 -3.28
CA ILE A 66 7.33 0.26 -4.30
C ILE A 66 8.16 0.63 -5.51
N VAL A 67 7.72 0.14 -6.67
CA VAL A 67 8.30 0.48 -7.95
C VAL A 67 7.20 1.14 -8.76
N GLU A 68 7.41 2.41 -9.08
CA GLU A 68 6.61 3.13 -10.06
C GLU A 68 7.34 3.11 -11.40
N ASP A 69 6.68 2.61 -12.44
CA ASP A 69 7.09 2.81 -13.83
C ASP A 69 6.45 4.09 -14.36
N LYS A 70 7.28 5.09 -14.68
CA LYS A 70 6.82 6.41 -15.14
C LYS A 70 6.24 6.38 -16.55
N LYS A 71 6.57 5.38 -17.37
CA LYS A 71 6.06 5.28 -18.75
C LYS A 71 4.64 4.74 -18.77
N SER A 72 4.38 3.71 -17.98
CA SER A 72 3.06 3.11 -17.85
C SER A 72 2.20 3.78 -16.76
N ASP A 73 2.82 4.62 -15.93
CA ASP A 73 2.23 5.22 -14.73
C ASP A 73 1.71 4.13 -13.76
N ILE A 74 2.38 2.96 -13.74
CA ILE A 74 1.98 1.83 -12.90
C ILE A 74 2.87 1.77 -11.67
N VAL A 75 2.23 1.88 -10.52
CA VAL A 75 2.79 1.58 -9.20
C VAL A 75 2.55 0.11 -8.84
N SER A 76 3.60 -0.57 -8.42
CA SER A 76 3.59 -1.94 -7.91
C SER A 76 4.25 -2.00 -6.53
N CYS A 77 3.88 -2.98 -5.70
CA CYS A 77 4.47 -3.17 -4.38
C CYS A 77 4.96 -4.60 -4.21
N SER A 78 6.12 -4.76 -3.56
CA SER A 78 6.73 -6.07 -3.30
C SER A 78 5.89 -7.03 -2.44
N CYS A 79 4.81 -6.55 -1.80
CA CYS A 79 3.85 -7.44 -1.12
C CYS A 79 2.90 -8.19 -2.06
N LYS A 80 2.78 -7.75 -3.32
CA LYS A 80 1.91 -8.32 -4.37
C LYS A 80 0.42 -8.42 -4.01
N ASN A 81 -0.04 -7.68 -3.00
CA ASN A 81 -1.43 -7.79 -2.52
C ASN A 81 -2.43 -7.35 -3.58
N PHE A 82 -2.06 -6.42 -4.46
CA PHE A 82 -2.94 -5.99 -5.55
C PHE A 82 -3.17 -7.14 -6.53
N GLU A 83 -2.17 -7.97 -6.79
CA GLU A 83 -2.27 -9.11 -7.68
C GLU A 83 -3.14 -10.25 -7.09
N TRP A 84 -3.16 -10.38 -5.76
CA TRP A 84 -3.95 -11.40 -5.05
C TRP A 84 -5.36 -10.92 -4.68
N GLU A 85 -5.45 -9.83 -3.93
CA GLU A 85 -6.68 -9.28 -3.39
C GLU A 85 -7.31 -8.24 -4.33
N GLY A 86 -6.64 -7.82 -5.42
CA GLY A 86 -7.10 -6.81 -6.40
C GLY A 86 -7.58 -5.48 -5.85
N ILE A 87 -7.13 -5.16 -4.65
CA ILE A 87 -7.20 -3.83 -4.07
C ILE A 87 -5.78 -3.37 -3.75
N PRO A 88 -5.45 -2.08 -3.94
CA PRO A 88 -4.15 -1.57 -3.55
C PRO A 88 -3.88 -1.85 -2.08
N CYS A 89 -2.70 -2.37 -1.74
CA CYS A 89 -2.31 -2.48 -0.33
C CYS A 89 -2.07 -1.11 0.29
N ARG A 90 -2.03 -1.09 1.62
CA ARG A 90 -1.65 0.07 2.45
C ARG A 90 -0.38 0.75 1.99
N HIS A 91 0.61 -0.01 1.49
CA HIS A 91 1.87 0.55 0.99
C HIS A 91 1.65 1.35 -0.30
N MET A 92 0.96 0.75 -1.28
CA MET A 92 0.61 1.43 -2.52
C MET A 92 -0.26 2.65 -2.25
N LEU A 93 -1.27 2.52 -1.38
CA LEU A 93 -2.12 3.63 -0.96
C LEU A 93 -1.31 4.75 -0.31
N HIS A 94 -0.36 4.40 0.56
CA HIS A 94 0.50 5.38 1.20
C HIS A 94 1.27 6.18 0.15
N TYR A 95 1.89 5.49 -0.81
CA TYR A 95 2.62 6.15 -1.88
C TYR A 95 1.73 7.00 -2.79
N LEU A 96 0.58 6.48 -3.23
CA LEU A 96 -0.34 7.19 -4.11
C LEU A 96 -0.91 8.46 -3.43
N ILE A 97 -1.30 8.36 -2.16
CA ILE A 97 -1.97 9.45 -1.45
C ILE A 97 -0.96 10.44 -0.87
N PHE A 98 0.01 9.97 -0.09
CA PHE A 98 0.90 10.87 0.65
C PHE A 98 2.10 11.31 -0.17
N ARG A 99 2.64 10.43 -1.04
CA ARG A 99 3.81 10.78 -1.87
C ARG A 99 3.42 11.41 -3.20
N LYS A 100 2.38 10.88 -3.86
CA LYS A 100 1.89 11.35 -5.18
C LYS A 100 0.69 12.30 -5.09
N GLN A 101 0.12 12.51 -3.91
CA GLN A 101 -0.96 13.47 -3.67
C GLN A 101 -2.22 13.19 -4.50
N TYR A 102 -2.50 11.93 -4.80
CA TYR A 102 -3.71 11.53 -5.51
C TYR A 102 -4.92 11.70 -4.59
N THR A 103 -5.87 12.52 -5.01
CA THR A 103 -7.14 12.74 -4.31
C THR A 103 -8.20 11.71 -4.68
N LYS A 104 -8.02 11.01 -5.80
CA LYS A 104 -8.89 9.94 -6.30
C LYS A 104 -8.02 8.77 -6.74
N LEU A 105 -8.48 7.56 -6.45
CA LEU A 105 -7.81 6.35 -6.93
C LEU A 105 -8.00 6.23 -8.46
N PRO A 106 -6.92 6.10 -9.25
CA PRO A 106 -7.02 5.88 -10.68
C PRO A 106 -7.81 4.61 -11.02
N SER A 107 -8.58 4.66 -12.11
CA SER A 107 -9.43 3.54 -12.55
C SER A 107 -8.67 2.23 -12.80
N LYS A 108 -7.39 2.31 -13.20
CA LYS A 108 -6.50 1.14 -13.36
C LYS A 108 -6.30 0.31 -12.09
N TYR A 109 -6.60 0.86 -10.92
CA TYR A 109 -6.55 0.16 -9.64
C TYR A 109 -7.93 -0.30 -9.13
N ILE A 110 -8.97 -0.08 -9.92
CA ILE A 110 -10.35 -0.50 -9.64
C ILE A 110 -10.66 -1.65 -10.62
N LEU A 111 -10.39 -2.88 -10.19
CA LEU A 111 -10.60 -4.06 -11.02
C LEU A 111 -12.09 -4.44 -11.07
N ASN A 112 -12.60 -4.71 -12.27
CA ASN A 112 -13.90 -5.33 -12.49
C ASN A 112 -13.72 -6.86 -12.45
N ARG A 113 -14.16 -7.54 -11.39
CA ARG A 113 -14.16 -9.00 -11.26
C ARG A 113 -15.30 -9.50 -10.39
#